data_AF-A0A961ADR0-F1
#
_entry.id   AF-A0A961ADR0-F1
#
_cell.length_a   1.000
_cell.length_b   1.000
_cell.length_c   1.000
_cell.angle_alpha   90.00
_cell.angle_beta   90.00
_cell.angle_gamma   90.00
#
_symmetry.space_group_name_H-M   'P 1'
#
loop_
_entity.id
_entity.type
_entity.pdbx_description
1 polymer ?
#
loop_
_entity_poly.entity_id
_entity_poly.type
_entity_poly.pdbx_seq_one_letter_code
_entity_poly.pdbx_strand_id
1 'polypeptide(L)'
;MSREQDQFLRCPSCLRRFELPSKHFPGMLQQCSNCGATFRLHEALPWHEEHSYEPQASPGIVQLQSSPSVALNQSLPPLETTSSAAEFDSGRASAVFGSMALVGLATGVVSYLMFPFLKGPEFLVYYAIIGVLMVAAVHILRQMIGKHDGLNFIGLGFFLLIGAERYLYGIQHGMHKWTYMVILMGIGSMAFLSSVTSMNDGRGGYGVAGCTSCSSCGGGCGGGCGGGCGGCG
;
A
#
# COMPACT_ATOMS: atom_id res chain seq x y z
N MET A 1 13.47 41.30 17.65
CA MET A 1 14.04 39.96 17.44
C MET A 1 12.90 39.03 17.08
N SER A 2 12.63 38.89 15.78
CA SER A 2 11.61 37.97 15.26
C SER A 2 12.19 36.56 15.35
N ARG A 3 11.57 35.68 16.13
CA ARG A 3 11.95 34.26 16.14
C ARG A 3 11.64 33.69 14.76
N GLU A 4 12.69 33.28 14.04
CA GLU A 4 12.57 32.41 12.86
C GLU A 4 11.74 31.20 13.31
N GLN A 5 10.52 31.09 12.78
CA GLN A 5 9.69 29.92 13.00
C GLN A 5 10.25 28.82 12.10
N ASP A 6 10.85 27.80 12.70
CA ASP A 6 11.24 26.59 12.00
C ASP A 6 9.97 25.96 11.40
N GLN A 7 9.77 26.16 10.09
CA GLN A 7 8.63 25.62 9.37
C GLN A 7 8.88 24.15 9.09
N PHE A 8 8.28 23.28 9.88
CA PHE A 8 8.26 21.85 9.63
C PHE A 8 7.30 21.54 8.46
N LEU A 9 7.80 20.77 7.49
CA LEU A 9 7.02 20.33 6.32
C LEU A 9 6.92 18.80 6.28
N ARG A 10 5.84 18.27 5.69
CA ARG A 10 5.63 16.83 5.49
C ARG A 10 5.78 16.45 4.04
N CYS A 11 6.38 15.28 3.79
CA CYS A 11 6.43 14.71 2.44
C CYS A 11 5.01 14.31 1.99
N PRO A 12 4.54 14.70 0.79
CA PRO A 12 3.18 14.37 0.33
C PRO A 12 2.96 12.87 0.14
N SER A 13 4.01 12.09 -0.11
CA SER A 13 3.89 10.64 -0.37
C SER A 13 3.94 9.78 0.90
N CYS A 14 4.72 10.16 1.91
CA CYS A 14 4.93 9.32 3.11
C CYS A 14 4.65 10.03 4.43
N LEU A 15 4.22 11.29 4.41
CA LEU A 15 3.85 12.13 5.56
C LEU A 15 4.94 12.31 6.63
N ARG A 16 6.18 11.92 6.34
CA ARG A 16 7.30 12.08 7.28
C ARG A 16 7.72 13.55 7.37
N ARG A 17 7.94 14.02 8.60
CA ARG A 17 8.45 15.35 8.92
C ARG A 17 9.91 15.46 8.47
N PHE A 18 10.27 16.57 7.85
CA PHE A 18 11.66 16.92 7.56
C PHE A 18 11.91 18.40 7.83
N GLU A 19 13.16 18.72 8.16
CA GLU A 19 13.61 20.09 8.42
C GLU A 19 14.10 20.73 7.13
N LEU A 20 13.78 22.01 6.98
CA LEU A 20 14.13 22.78 5.81
C LEU A 20 15.42 23.59 6.10
N PRO A 21 16.53 23.39 5.37
CA PRO A 21 17.75 24.20 5.53
C PRO A 21 17.54 25.67 5.16
N SER A 22 17.63 26.61 6.10
CA SER A 22 17.31 28.07 6.02
C SER A 22 17.48 28.88 4.71
N LYS A 23 18.21 28.39 3.70
CA LYS A 23 18.28 28.96 2.34
C LYS A 23 17.57 28.06 1.32
N HIS A 24 16.31 28.34 1.01
CA HIS A 24 15.57 27.65 -0.06
C HIS A 24 15.21 28.60 -1.20
N PHE A 25 15.32 28.09 -2.43
CA PHE A 25 14.83 28.79 -3.61
C PHE A 25 13.46 28.24 -4.01
N PRO A 26 12.47 29.11 -4.29
CA PRO A 26 11.19 28.68 -4.81
C PRO A 26 11.41 27.98 -6.17
N GLY A 27 11.12 26.68 -6.24
CA GLY A 27 11.25 25.87 -7.45
C GLY A 27 12.28 24.73 -7.38
N MET A 28 13.07 24.62 -6.32
CA MET A 28 13.98 23.48 -6.14
C MET A 28 13.18 22.19 -5.89
N LEU A 29 13.53 21.13 -6.62
CA LEU A 29 13.01 19.78 -6.36
C LEU A 29 13.68 19.24 -5.09
N GLN A 30 12.86 18.79 -4.15
CA GLN A 30 13.32 18.15 -2.92
C GLN A 30 13.06 16.66 -3.02
N GLN A 31 14.05 15.85 -2.61
CA GLN A 31 13.92 14.40 -2.54
C GLN A 31 13.74 13.97 -1.09
N CYS A 32 12.66 13.25 -0.79
CA CYS A 32 12.45 12.72 0.55
C CYS A 32 13.51 11.66 0.88
N SER A 33 14.27 11.85 1.95
CA SER A 33 15.26 10.88 2.44
C SER A 33 14.65 9.53 2.87
N ASN A 34 13.33 9.48 3.06
CA ASN A 34 12.62 8.28 3.51
C ASN A 34 12.00 7.46 2.37
N CYS A 35 11.18 8.09 1.52
CA CYS A 35 10.48 7.38 0.44
C CYS A 35 11.12 7.58 -0.94
N GLY A 36 12.13 8.44 -1.07
CA GLY A 36 12.80 8.75 -2.33
C GLY A 36 11.98 9.59 -3.30
N ALA A 37 10.73 9.95 -2.97
CA ALA A 37 9.88 10.76 -3.82
C ALA A 37 10.47 12.16 -4.00
N THR A 38 10.50 12.62 -5.25
CA THR A 38 10.87 13.99 -5.64
C THR A 38 9.62 14.83 -5.78
N PHE A 39 9.54 15.95 -5.07
CA PHE A 39 8.41 16.86 -5.10
C PHE A 39 8.89 18.31 -5.08
N ARG A 40 8.04 19.23 -5.53
CA ARG A 40 8.33 20.67 -5.45
C ARG A 40 7.92 21.19 -4.08
N LEU A 41 8.64 22.18 -3.57
CA LEU A 41 8.42 22.67 -2.19
C LEU A 41 6.98 23.18 -1.95
N HIS A 42 6.32 23.74 -2.97
CA HIS A 42 4.93 24.20 -2.85
C HIS A 42 3.91 23.05 -2.78
N GLU A 43 4.31 21.82 -3.10
CA GLU A 43 3.49 20.61 -2.97
C GLU A 43 3.64 19.97 -1.59
N ALA A 44 4.57 20.45 -0.76
CA ALA A 44 4.75 19.96 0.60
C ALA A 44 3.65 20.49 1.53
N LEU A 45 3.16 19.60 2.41
CA LEU A 45 2.06 19.93 3.31
C LEU A 45 2.59 20.65 4.56
N PRO A 46 2.05 21.83 4.92
CA PRO A 46 2.43 22.51 6.15
C PRO A 46 2.10 21.63 7.36
N TRP A 47 3.03 21.51 8.31
CA TRP A 47 2.76 20.84 9.57
C TRP A 47 1.97 21.79 10.47
N HIS A 48 0.67 21.55 10.61
CA HIS A 48 -0.05 22.04 11.79
C HIS A 48 0.22 21.08 12.93
N GLU A 49 0.85 21.58 13.98
CA GLU A 49 0.83 20.90 15.26
C GLU A 49 -0.61 21.00 15.75
N GLU A 50 -1.37 19.91 15.60
CA GLU A 50 -2.58 19.73 16.36
C GLU A 50 -2.12 19.75 17.82
N HIS A 51 -2.15 20.95 18.41
CA HIS A 51 -2.14 21.08 19.84
C HIS A 51 -3.29 20.21 20.30
N SER A 52 -2.95 19.02 20.81
CA SER A 52 -3.87 18.18 21.52
C SER A 52 -4.39 19.07 22.64
N TYR A 53 -5.57 19.64 22.43
CA TYR A 53 -6.34 20.28 23.46
C TYR A 53 -6.69 19.14 24.41
N GLU A 54 -5.77 18.87 25.34
CA GLU A 54 -6.07 18.08 26.51
C GLU A 54 -7.25 18.80 27.18
N PRO A 55 -8.45 18.20 27.20
CA PRO A 55 -9.58 18.84 27.85
C PRO A 55 -9.18 19.00 29.31
N GLN A 56 -8.93 20.24 29.75
CA GLN A 56 -8.81 20.53 31.17
C GLN A 56 -10.14 20.10 31.81
N ALA A 57 -10.13 18.93 32.43
CA ALA A 57 -11.21 18.45 33.27
C ALA A 57 -11.30 19.40 34.46
N SER A 58 -12.15 20.43 34.35
CA SER A 58 -12.58 21.24 35.48
C SER A 58 -13.39 20.38 36.44
N PRO A 59 -12.97 20.19 37.70
CA PRO A 59 -13.83 19.67 38.74
C PRO A 59 -14.59 20.85 39.36
N GLY A 60 -15.89 20.97 39.12
CA GLY A 60 -16.64 22.13 39.60
C GLY A 60 -18.16 22.02 39.54
N ILE A 61 -18.72 21.28 40.49
CA ILE A 61 -19.91 21.58 41.30
C ILE A 61 -21.16 22.12 40.59
N VAL A 62 -22.23 21.31 40.71
CA VAL A 62 -23.65 21.62 40.50
C VAL A 62 -24.09 22.82 41.33
N GLN A 63 -24.58 23.88 40.69
CA GLN A 63 -25.50 24.86 41.27
C GLN A 63 -26.65 25.08 40.29
N LEU A 64 -27.82 24.52 40.63
CA LEU A 64 -29.09 24.89 40.03
C LEU A 64 -29.36 26.36 40.37
N GLN A 65 -29.44 27.22 39.36
CA GLN A 65 -30.09 28.50 39.53
C GLN A 65 -30.97 28.81 38.32
N SER A 66 -32.24 29.03 38.64
CA SER A 66 -33.39 29.15 37.76
C SER A 66 -33.54 30.57 37.19
N SER A 67 -34.06 30.61 35.95
CA SER A 67 -34.92 31.66 35.37
C SER A 67 -34.19 32.81 34.60
N PRO A 68 -34.91 33.61 33.77
CA PRO A 68 -34.86 33.42 32.31
C PRO A 68 -34.80 34.75 31.52
N SER A 69 -33.81 35.03 30.67
CA SER A 69 -33.97 36.07 29.63
C SER A 69 -32.97 35.95 28.49
N VAL A 70 -33.49 35.86 27.27
CA VAL A 70 -33.09 36.64 26.09
C VAL A 70 -31.58 36.80 25.81
N ALA A 71 -31.09 36.06 24.81
CA ALA A 71 -30.30 36.62 23.70
C ALA A 71 -30.15 35.57 22.61
N LEU A 72 -30.84 35.79 21.49
CA LEU A 72 -30.77 35.00 20.27
C LEU A 72 -29.43 35.28 19.57
N ASN A 73 -28.34 34.69 20.08
CA ASN A 73 -27.05 34.72 19.40
C ASN A 73 -27.00 33.53 18.45
N GLN A 74 -27.52 33.73 17.23
CA GLN A 74 -27.33 32.83 16.10
C GLN A 74 -25.84 32.85 15.72
N SER A 75 -25.04 32.08 16.48
CA SER A 75 -23.76 31.60 16.03
C SER A 75 -24.05 30.64 14.88
N LEU A 76 -23.84 31.11 13.65
CA LEU A 76 -23.83 30.22 12.51
C LEU A 76 -22.82 29.10 12.82
N PRO A 77 -23.20 27.82 12.67
CA PRO A 77 -22.24 26.74 12.75
C PRO A 77 -21.12 27.05 11.75
N PRO A 78 -19.84 26.86 12.11
CA PRO A 78 -18.75 27.02 11.17
C PRO A 78 -19.13 26.19 9.95
N LEU A 79 -19.13 26.84 8.78
CA LEU A 79 -19.35 26.20 7.50
C LEU A 79 -18.20 25.20 7.34
N GLU A 80 -18.42 23.98 7.83
CA GLU A 80 -17.51 22.86 7.67
C GLU A 80 -17.33 22.70 6.17
N THR A 81 -16.21 23.23 5.68
CA THR A 81 -15.76 23.03 4.32
C THR A 81 -15.24 21.60 4.29
N THR A 82 -16.16 20.64 4.36
CA THR A 82 -15.90 19.22 4.33
C THR A 82 -15.36 18.88 2.94
N SER A 83 -14.04 18.76 2.90
CA SER A 83 -13.36 17.60 2.33
C SER A 83 -13.73 17.21 0.90
N SER A 84 -13.59 18.11 -0.06
CA SER A 84 -13.57 17.74 -1.49
C SER A 84 -12.41 16.80 -1.84
N ALA A 85 -11.36 16.74 -1.01
CA ALA A 85 -10.25 15.80 -1.18
C ALA A 85 -10.60 14.35 -0.81
N ALA A 86 -11.57 14.12 0.10
CA ALA A 86 -11.96 12.76 0.50
C ALA A 86 -12.88 12.08 -0.53
N GLU A 87 -13.68 12.86 -1.27
CA GLU A 87 -14.54 12.32 -2.34
C GLU A 87 -13.73 11.85 -3.56
N PHE A 88 -12.61 12.52 -3.87
CA PHE A 88 -11.83 12.20 -5.06
C PHE A 88 -11.08 10.86 -4.95
N ASP A 89 -10.69 10.45 -3.74
CA ASP A 89 -10.03 9.15 -3.50
C ASP A 89 -10.99 7.95 -3.61
N SER A 90 -12.26 8.16 -3.23
CA SER A 90 -13.30 7.11 -3.33
C SER A 90 -13.60 6.70 -4.78
N GLY A 91 -13.56 7.66 -5.71
CA GLY A 91 -13.77 7.40 -7.14
C GLY A 91 -12.69 6.53 -7.77
N ARG A 92 -11.42 6.71 -7.40
CA ARG A 92 -10.32 5.89 -7.92
C ARG A 92 -10.38 4.48 -7.37
N ALA A 93 -10.63 4.31 -6.07
CA ALA A 93 -10.73 3.00 -5.45
C ALA A 93 -11.85 2.14 -6.08
N SER A 94 -13.04 2.71 -6.28
CA SER A 94 -14.17 2.00 -6.88
C SER A 94 -13.94 1.56 -8.33
N ALA A 95 -13.31 2.42 -9.15
CA ALA A 95 -12.92 2.06 -10.52
C ALA A 95 -11.96 0.86 -10.56
N VAL A 96 -11.03 0.80 -9.61
CA VAL A 96 -10.05 -0.28 -9.47
C VAL A 96 -10.72 -1.59 -9.09
N PHE A 97 -11.58 -1.58 -8.07
CA PHE A 97 -12.35 -2.77 -7.70
C PHE A 97 -13.24 -3.26 -8.84
N GLY A 98 -13.88 -2.34 -9.57
CA GLY A 98 -14.66 -2.66 -10.76
C GLY A 98 -13.83 -3.35 -11.85
N SER A 99 -12.63 -2.83 -12.13
CA SER A 99 -11.74 -3.42 -13.14
C SER A 99 -11.28 -4.83 -12.76
N MET A 100 -10.94 -5.06 -11.49
CA MET A 100 -10.53 -6.39 -11.00
C MET A 100 -11.66 -7.39 -11.02
N ALA A 101 -12.88 -6.98 -10.64
CA ALA A 101 -14.06 -7.81 -10.75
C ALA A 101 -14.32 -8.21 -12.21
N LEU A 102 -14.15 -7.27 -13.16
CA LEU A 102 -14.33 -7.52 -14.59
C LEU A 102 -13.27 -8.48 -15.14
N VAL A 103 -12.00 -8.32 -14.76
CA VAL A 103 -10.91 -9.24 -15.15
C VAL A 103 -11.15 -10.64 -14.56
N GLY A 104 -11.57 -10.73 -13.30
CA GLY A 104 -11.93 -11.98 -12.65
C GLY A 104 -13.08 -12.69 -13.37
N LEU A 105 -14.15 -11.95 -13.69
CA LEU A 105 -15.29 -12.48 -14.46
C LEU A 105 -14.88 -12.93 -15.85
N ALA A 106 -14.15 -12.10 -16.60
CA ALA A 106 -13.68 -12.44 -17.94
C ALA A 106 -12.82 -13.71 -17.91
N THR A 107 -11.92 -13.83 -16.94
CA THR A 107 -11.06 -15.01 -16.76
C THR A 107 -11.89 -16.25 -16.41
N GLY A 108 -12.90 -16.11 -15.55
CA GLY A 108 -13.85 -17.17 -15.21
C GLY A 108 -14.63 -17.65 -16.42
N VAL A 109 -15.17 -16.72 -17.22
CA VAL A 109 -15.91 -17.01 -18.46
C VAL A 109 -15.02 -17.68 -19.50
N VAL A 110 -13.83 -17.15 -19.78
CA VAL A 110 -12.88 -17.77 -20.72
C VAL A 110 -12.52 -19.19 -20.27
N SER A 111 -12.27 -19.37 -18.97
CA SER A 111 -11.96 -20.69 -18.42
C SER A 111 -13.17 -21.63 -18.47
N TYR A 112 -14.39 -21.12 -18.35
CA TYR A 112 -15.62 -21.91 -18.52
C TYR A 112 -15.80 -22.35 -19.98
N LEU A 113 -15.51 -21.46 -20.94
CA LEU A 113 -15.63 -21.74 -22.38
C LEU A 113 -14.53 -22.67 -22.91
N MET A 114 -13.30 -22.54 -22.41
CA MET A 114 -12.17 -23.40 -22.80
C MET A 114 -12.24 -24.80 -22.17
N PHE A 115 -13.07 -24.96 -21.14
CA PHE A 115 -13.14 -26.17 -20.34
C PHE A 115 -13.38 -27.48 -21.14
N PRO A 116 -14.37 -27.59 -22.04
CA PRO A 116 -14.65 -28.86 -22.73
C PRO A 116 -13.51 -29.33 -23.65
N PHE A 117 -12.56 -28.46 -23.97
CA PHE A 117 -11.48 -28.74 -24.91
C PHE A 117 -10.20 -29.23 -24.25
N LEU A 118 -9.98 -28.93 -22.96
CA LEU A 118 -8.71 -29.21 -22.28
C LEU A 118 -8.84 -30.42 -21.35
N LYS A 119 -8.21 -31.54 -21.72
CA LYS A 119 -8.17 -32.76 -20.89
C LYS A 119 -6.75 -33.07 -20.45
N GLY A 120 -6.59 -33.55 -19.21
CA GLY A 120 -5.32 -34.08 -18.73
C GLY A 120 -4.23 -33.02 -18.50
N PRO A 121 -3.00 -33.19 -19.01
CA PRO A 121 -1.85 -32.33 -18.69
C PRO A 121 -1.96 -30.92 -19.29
N GLU A 122 -2.65 -30.75 -20.40
CA GLU A 122 -2.86 -29.44 -21.06
C GLU A 122 -3.62 -28.48 -20.15
N PHE A 123 -4.55 -29.02 -19.36
CA PHE A 123 -5.29 -28.27 -18.35
C PHE A 123 -4.37 -27.68 -17.27
N LEU A 124 -3.37 -28.45 -16.81
CA LEU A 124 -2.40 -27.97 -15.82
C LEU A 124 -1.56 -26.82 -16.36
N VAL A 125 -1.14 -26.91 -17.63
CA VAL A 125 -0.39 -25.84 -18.30
C VAL A 125 -1.24 -24.59 -18.44
N TYR A 126 -2.49 -24.74 -18.89
CA TYR A 126 -3.44 -23.63 -18.97
C TYR A 126 -3.64 -22.95 -17.60
N TYR A 127 -3.85 -23.74 -16.54
CA TYR A 127 -4.01 -23.21 -15.19
C TYR A 127 -2.75 -22.47 -14.71
N ALA A 128 -1.57 -23.01 -14.97
CA ALA A 128 -0.31 -22.35 -14.65
C ALA A 128 -0.16 -21.01 -15.38
N ILE A 129 -0.50 -20.95 -16.67
CA ILE A 129 -0.47 -19.71 -17.46
C ILE A 129 -1.44 -18.68 -16.88
N ILE A 130 -2.68 -19.07 -16.57
CA ILE A 130 -3.67 -18.18 -15.96
C ILE A 130 -3.19 -17.69 -14.58
N GLY A 131 -2.57 -18.57 -13.78
CA GLY A 131 -1.98 -18.19 -12.50
C GLY A 131 -0.89 -17.12 -12.65
N VAL A 132 0.05 -17.31 -13.58
CA VAL A 132 1.11 -16.34 -13.88
C VAL A 132 0.53 -15.01 -14.38
N LEU A 133 -0.45 -15.06 -15.29
CA LEU A 133 -1.11 -13.86 -15.81
C LEU A 133 -1.86 -13.09 -14.71
N MET A 134 -2.54 -13.79 -13.80
CA MET A 134 -3.19 -13.17 -12.64
C MET A 134 -2.18 -12.48 -11.70
N VAL A 135 -1.07 -13.16 -11.39
CA VAL A 135 0.00 -12.56 -10.56
C VAL A 135 0.58 -11.32 -11.23
N ALA A 136 0.87 -11.38 -12.54
CA ALA A 136 1.38 -10.25 -13.31
C ALA A 136 0.37 -9.09 -13.36
N ALA A 137 -0.91 -9.39 -13.60
CA ALA A 137 -1.97 -8.38 -13.64
C ALA A 137 -2.12 -7.65 -12.30
N VAL A 138 -2.11 -8.38 -11.17
CA VAL A 138 -2.15 -7.78 -9.84
C VAL A 138 -0.90 -6.96 -9.57
N HIS A 139 0.28 -7.41 -10.00
CA HIS A 139 1.53 -6.67 -9.84
C HIS A 139 1.52 -5.35 -10.63
N ILE A 140 1.08 -5.38 -11.89
CA ILE A 140 0.92 -4.18 -12.74
C ILE A 140 -0.10 -3.23 -12.12
N LEU A 141 -1.25 -3.74 -11.67
CA LEU A 141 -2.29 -2.91 -11.08
C LEU A 141 -1.78 -2.21 -9.80
N ARG A 142 -1.00 -2.92 -8.98
CA ARG A 142 -0.34 -2.33 -7.82
C ARG A 142 0.64 -1.22 -8.17
N GLN A 143 1.36 -1.33 -9.29
CA GLN A 143 2.25 -0.24 -9.75
C GLN A 143 1.46 1.01 -10.17
N MET A 144 0.23 0.85 -10.69
CA MET A 144 -0.59 1.97 -11.13
C MET A 144 -1.32 2.70 -9.99
N ILE A 145 -1.78 1.97 -8.97
CA ILE A 145 -2.71 2.50 -7.97
C ILE A 145 -2.03 2.81 -6.63
N GLY A 146 -0.79 2.38 -6.45
CA GLY A 146 -0.05 2.60 -5.22
C GLY A 146 -0.18 1.45 -4.23
N LYS A 147 0.37 1.65 -3.03
CA LYS A 147 0.58 0.61 -2.03
C LYS A 147 -0.71 0.38 -1.22
N HIS A 148 -1.67 -0.34 -1.80
CA HIS A 148 -2.84 -0.85 -1.07
C HIS A 148 -2.69 -2.34 -0.82
N ASP A 149 -2.49 -2.71 0.44
CA ASP A 149 -2.27 -4.10 0.86
C ASP A 149 -3.49 -4.98 0.56
N GLY A 150 -4.69 -4.41 0.61
CA GLY A 150 -5.96 -5.11 0.34
C GLY A 150 -6.05 -5.71 -1.07
N LEU A 151 -5.35 -5.16 -2.06
CA LEU A 151 -5.40 -5.62 -3.44
C LEU A 151 -4.82 -7.05 -3.58
N ASN A 152 -3.76 -7.36 -2.83
CA ASN A 152 -3.14 -8.69 -2.84
C ASN A 152 -4.08 -9.75 -2.22
N PHE A 153 -4.78 -9.40 -1.14
CA PHE A 153 -5.72 -10.31 -0.49
C PHE A 153 -6.93 -10.63 -1.39
N ILE A 154 -7.44 -9.63 -2.11
CA ILE A 154 -8.54 -9.82 -3.06
C ILE A 154 -8.09 -10.69 -4.23
N GLY A 155 -6.92 -10.39 -4.81
CA GLY A 155 -6.35 -11.21 -5.88
C GLY A 155 -6.10 -12.67 -5.46
N LEU A 156 -5.57 -12.87 -4.26
CA LEU A 156 -5.39 -14.19 -3.66
C LEU A 156 -6.72 -14.92 -3.47
N GLY A 157 -7.75 -14.22 -2.99
CA GLY A 157 -9.09 -14.77 -2.82
C GLY A 157 -9.68 -15.28 -4.13
N PHE A 158 -9.62 -14.48 -5.20
CA PHE A 158 -10.07 -14.92 -6.53
C PHE A 158 -9.26 -16.11 -7.07
N PHE A 159 -7.94 -16.08 -6.93
CA PHE A 159 -7.07 -17.16 -7.37
C PHE A 159 -7.40 -18.49 -6.66
N LEU A 160 -7.60 -18.45 -5.34
CA LEU A 160 -7.98 -19.61 -4.55
C LEU A 160 -9.40 -20.10 -4.89
N LEU A 161 -10.35 -19.18 -5.08
CA LEU A 161 -11.72 -19.53 -5.45
C LEU A 161 -11.76 -20.26 -6.80
N ILE A 162 -11.08 -19.72 -7.82
CA ILE A 162 -10.96 -20.34 -9.14
C ILE A 162 -10.29 -21.71 -9.03
N GLY A 163 -9.21 -21.83 -8.24
CA GLY A 163 -8.55 -23.11 -8.00
C GLY A 163 -9.46 -24.13 -7.29
N ALA A 164 -10.23 -23.69 -6.30
CA ALA A 164 -11.14 -24.55 -5.53
C ALA A 164 -12.31 -25.06 -6.37
N GLU A 165 -12.98 -24.19 -7.13
CA GLU A 165 -14.04 -24.60 -8.07
C GLU A 165 -13.52 -25.66 -9.05
N ARG A 166 -12.31 -25.45 -9.56
CA ARG A 166 -11.67 -26.36 -10.52
C ARG A 166 -11.27 -27.68 -9.88
N TYR A 167 -10.84 -27.66 -8.62
CA TYR A 167 -10.53 -28.86 -7.86
C TYR A 167 -11.79 -29.73 -7.67
N LEU A 168 -12.90 -29.12 -7.26
CA LEU A 168 -14.19 -29.81 -7.12
C LEU A 168 -14.66 -30.41 -8.44
N TYR A 169 -14.58 -29.64 -9.52
CA TYR A 169 -14.99 -30.09 -10.84
C TYR A 169 -14.15 -31.27 -11.31
N GLY A 170 -12.85 -31.16 -11.10
CA GLY A 170 -11.94 -32.20 -11.48
C GLY A 170 -12.26 -33.52 -10.78
N ILE A 171 -12.58 -33.50 -9.47
CA ILE A 171 -12.92 -34.73 -8.72
C ILE A 171 -14.05 -35.49 -9.43
N GLN A 172 -15.04 -34.77 -9.98
CA GLN A 172 -16.15 -35.36 -10.73
C GLN A 172 -15.71 -36.08 -12.02
N HIS A 173 -14.57 -35.70 -12.59
CA HIS A 173 -14.03 -36.24 -13.83
C HIS A 173 -12.97 -37.33 -13.63
N GLY A 174 -12.70 -37.72 -12.38
CA GLY A 174 -11.81 -38.84 -12.07
C GLY A 174 -10.33 -38.60 -12.43
N MET A 175 -9.87 -37.34 -12.52
CA MET A 175 -8.44 -37.09 -12.81
C MET A 175 -7.55 -37.50 -11.62
N HIS A 176 -6.77 -38.57 -11.72
CA HIS A 176 -5.97 -39.09 -10.58
C HIS A 176 -4.78 -38.21 -10.14
N LYS A 177 -4.56 -37.03 -10.75
CA LYS A 177 -3.38 -36.18 -10.55
C LYS A 177 -3.69 -34.84 -9.84
N TRP A 178 -4.56 -34.87 -8.83
CA TRP A 178 -4.96 -33.71 -8.02
C TRP A 178 -3.80 -32.96 -7.36
N THR A 179 -2.77 -33.70 -6.95
CA THR A 179 -1.66 -33.16 -6.17
C THR A 179 -0.95 -32.01 -6.88
N TYR A 180 -0.80 -32.08 -8.21
CA TYR A 180 -0.16 -31.00 -8.97
C TYR A 180 -0.94 -29.70 -8.91
N MET A 181 -2.27 -29.78 -8.89
CA MET A 181 -3.13 -28.61 -8.81
C MET A 181 -3.03 -27.94 -7.44
N VAL A 182 -3.03 -28.74 -6.36
CA VAL A 182 -2.82 -28.24 -5.00
C VAL A 182 -1.44 -27.59 -4.85
N ILE A 183 -0.40 -28.20 -5.41
CA ILE A 183 0.95 -27.64 -5.43
C ILE A 183 0.96 -26.29 -6.17
N LEU A 184 0.35 -26.20 -7.35
CA LEU A 184 0.27 -24.94 -8.10
C LEU A 184 -0.52 -23.85 -7.36
N MET A 185 -1.61 -24.22 -6.68
CA MET A 185 -2.34 -23.28 -5.81
C MET A 185 -1.45 -22.79 -4.65
N GLY A 186 -0.66 -23.69 -4.06
CA GLY A 186 0.31 -23.33 -3.02
C GLY A 186 1.38 -22.37 -3.53
N ILE A 187 2.00 -22.66 -4.68
CA ILE A 187 3.02 -21.81 -5.31
C ILE A 187 2.44 -20.44 -5.66
N GLY A 188 1.26 -20.39 -6.28
CA GLY A 188 0.58 -19.13 -6.61
C GLY A 188 0.26 -18.31 -5.37
N SER A 189 -0.25 -18.96 -4.32
CA SER A 189 -0.54 -18.29 -3.04
C SER A 189 0.71 -17.71 -2.39
N MET A 190 1.83 -18.46 -2.41
CA MET A 190 3.11 -17.96 -1.94
C MET A 190 3.62 -16.78 -2.75
N ALA A 191 3.40 -16.75 -4.07
CA ALA A 191 3.74 -15.59 -4.89
C ALA A 191 2.96 -14.33 -4.44
N PHE A 192 1.65 -14.46 -4.15
CA PHE A 192 0.85 -13.35 -3.60
C PHE A 192 1.33 -12.91 -2.21
N LEU A 193 1.68 -13.85 -1.32
CA LEU A 193 2.17 -13.52 0.03
C LEU A 193 3.58 -12.89 0.01
N SER A 194 4.44 -13.32 -0.90
CA SER A 194 5.78 -12.73 -1.10
C SER A 194 5.69 -11.25 -1.54
N SER A 195 4.65 -10.93 -2.33
CA SER A 195 4.35 -9.55 -2.75
C SER A 195 4.00 -8.66 -1.55
N VAL A 196 3.33 -9.20 -0.53
CA VAL A 196 2.96 -8.46 0.71
C VAL A 196 4.18 -8.26 1.60
N THR A 197 5.00 -9.29 1.79
CA THR A 197 6.16 -9.22 2.71
C THR A 197 7.24 -8.24 2.24
N SER A 198 7.39 -8.03 0.94
CA SER A 198 8.26 -6.98 0.37
C SER A 198 7.89 -5.55 0.80
N MET A 199 6.78 -5.33 1.50
CA MET A 199 6.31 -4.01 1.95
C MET A 199 6.82 -3.63 3.35
N ASN A 200 7.27 -4.59 4.16
CA ASN A 200 7.74 -4.32 5.51
C ASN A 200 9.21 -3.91 5.57
N ASP A 201 9.95 -4.08 4.48
CA ASP A 201 11.34 -3.67 4.37
C ASP A 201 11.43 -2.20 3.91
N GLY A 202 11.15 -1.29 4.84
CA GLY A 202 11.58 0.10 4.75
C GLY A 202 13.12 0.26 4.80
N ARG A 203 13.90 -0.82 4.76
CA ARG A 203 15.37 -0.83 4.84
C ARG A 203 15.92 -2.11 4.20
N GLY A 204 16.91 -1.96 3.32
CA GLY A 204 17.80 -3.05 2.91
C GLY A 204 17.42 -3.67 1.59
N GLY A 205 18.09 -3.23 0.52
CA GLY A 205 17.94 -3.83 -0.78
C GLY A 205 18.20 -5.33 -0.74
N TYR A 206 17.36 -6.08 -1.45
CA TYR A 206 17.72 -7.40 -1.96
C TYR A 206 18.72 -7.20 -3.11
N GLY A 207 19.89 -6.64 -2.76
CA GLY A 207 21.10 -6.98 -3.46
C GLY A 207 21.34 -8.45 -3.17
N VAL A 208 20.94 -9.29 -4.12
CA VAL A 208 21.47 -10.65 -4.26
C VAL A 208 22.93 -10.51 -4.69
N ALA A 209 23.73 -9.83 -3.87
CA ALA A 209 25.17 -9.93 -3.92
C ALA A 209 25.45 -11.30 -3.32
N GLY A 210 25.77 -12.25 -4.18
CA GLY A 210 26.37 -13.50 -3.77
C GLY A 210 27.58 -13.17 -2.89
N CYS A 211 27.44 -13.37 -1.58
CA CYS A 211 28.57 -13.59 -0.71
C CYS A 211 29.05 -15.02 -0.94
N THR A 212 29.53 -15.28 -2.15
CA THR A 212 30.32 -16.45 -2.44
C THR A 212 31.64 -16.24 -1.71
N SER A 213 31.93 -17.11 -0.74
CA SER A 213 33.25 -17.32 -0.12
C SER A 213 33.85 -16.18 0.73
N CYS A 214 33.38 -16.04 1.97
CA CYS A 214 34.23 -15.66 3.10
C CYS A 214 34.58 -16.91 3.93
N SER A 215 35.20 -17.89 3.29
CA SER A 215 35.93 -18.95 3.98
C SER A 215 37.35 -18.46 4.20
N SER A 216 37.70 -18.17 5.46
CA SER A 216 39.04 -18.29 6.09
C SER A 216 39.39 -17.11 6.99
N CYS A 217 39.62 -17.44 8.27
CA CYS A 217 40.55 -16.81 9.21
C CYS A 217 40.26 -15.38 9.71
N GLY A 218 39.52 -15.30 10.82
CA GLY A 218 39.87 -14.44 11.96
C GLY A 218 39.79 -12.92 11.79
N GLY A 219 38.78 -12.30 12.38
CA GLY A 219 38.77 -10.86 12.68
C GLY A 219 37.39 -10.27 12.49
N GLY A 220 36.92 -9.49 13.46
CA GLY A 220 35.51 -9.15 13.62
C GLY A 220 34.94 -8.23 12.53
N CYS A 221 33.69 -8.49 12.15
CA CYS A 221 32.89 -7.62 11.31
C CYS A 221 31.80 -6.96 12.15
N GLY A 222 32.22 -6.06 13.05
CA GLY A 222 31.35 -5.02 13.58
C GLY A 222 31.63 -3.73 12.81
N GLY A 223 30.64 -3.16 12.15
CA GLY A 223 30.82 -1.87 11.48
C GLY A 223 29.74 -1.60 10.44
N GLY A 224 28.94 -0.58 10.70
CA GLY A 224 27.80 -0.18 9.90
C GLY A 224 28.16 0.33 8.50
N CYS A 225 27.27 0.04 7.55
CA CYS A 225 27.28 0.63 6.23
C CYS A 225 26.48 1.95 6.24
N GLY A 226 27.09 3.00 6.79
CA GLY A 226 26.69 4.38 6.51
C GLY A 226 27.39 4.84 5.23
N GLY A 227 26.73 4.70 4.09
CA GLY A 227 27.24 5.15 2.79
C GLY A 227 26.58 6.46 2.36
N GLY A 228 27.37 7.54 2.34
CA GLY A 228 26.94 8.85 1.89
C GLY A 228 28.10 9.85 1.87
N CYS A 229 29.13 9.57 1.06
CA CYS A 229 30.15 10.54 0.67
C CYS A 229 29.92 10.95 -0.79
N GLY A 230 29.67 12.23 -1.03
CA GLY A 230 29.62 12.87 -2.34
C GLY A 230 29.06 14.29 -2.21
N GLY A 231 29.79 15.37 -2.47
CA GLY A 231 31.14 15.47 -2.99
C GLY A 231 31.67 16.90 -2.84
N CYS A 232 32.97 17.04 -3.02
CA CYS A 232 33.63 18.30 -3.36
C CYS A 232 33.78 18.34 -4.88
N GLY A 233 33.35 19.44 -5.48
CA GLY A 233 33.46 19.76 -6.90
C GLY A 233 32.83 21.11 -7.14
#